data_AF-A0A3D2F780-F1
#
_entry.id   AF-A0A3D2F780-F1
#
_cell.length_a   1.000
_cell.length_b   1.000
_cell.length_c   1.000
_cell.angle_alpha   90.00
_cell.angle_beta   90.00
_cell.angle_gamma   90.00
#
_symmetry.space_group_name_H-M   'P 1'
#
loop_
_entity.id
_entity.type
_entity.pdbx_description
1 polymer ?
#
loop_
_entity_poly.entity_id
_entity_poly.type
_entity_poly.pdbx_seq_one_letter_code
_entity_poly.pdbx_strand_id
1 'polypeptide(L)' 'PQKVRISLHEKAAQGIEPLPGMRVMTTGHLSPPSGPVEPGGFDFQRHAWFGQLGAVGYTRVPLIGLAVAAEDWKL' A
#
# COMPACT_ATOMS: atom_id res chain seq x y z
N PRO A 1 10.78 -5.88 5.81
CA PRO A 1 9.96 -4.87 5.08
C PRO A 1 8.79 -4.47 5.96
N GLN A 2 8.43 -3.19 6.01
CA GLN A 2 7.39 -2.67 6.92
C GLN A 2 6.19 -2.06 6.20
N LYS A 3 6.31 -1.78 4.89
CA LYS A 3 5.29 -1.06 4.12
C LYS A 3 4.76 -1.91 2.97
N VAL A 4 3.49 -1.68 2.64
CA VAL A 4 2.83 -2.17 1.43
C VAL A 4 2.12 -1.00 0.75
N ARG A 5 2.04 -1.02 -0.58
CA ARG A 5 1.26 -0.03 -1.34
C ARG A 5 0.06 -0.72 -1.98
N ILE A 6 -1.14 -0.27 -1.64
CA ILE A 6 -2.37 -0.82 -2.21
C ILE A 6 -3.12 0.28 -2.96
N SER A 7 -3.62 -0.04 -4.15
CA SER A 7 -4.58 0.79 -4.87
C SER A 7 -5.99 0.42 -4.42
N LEU A 8 -6.78 1.43 -4.04
CA LEU A 8 -8.20 1.27 -3.72
C LEU A 8 -9.01 1.39 -5.02
N HIS A 9 -9.72 0.34 -5.41
CA HIS A 9 -10.70 0.44 -6.49
C HIS A 9 -11.96 1.16 -5.99
N GLU A 10 -12.77 1.72 -6.90
CA GLU A 10 -13.92 2.60 -6.57
C GLU A 10 -14.80 2.06 -5.43
N LYS A 11 -15.24 0.80 -5.50
CA LYS A 11 -16.05 0.16 -4.46
C LYS A 11 -15.32 0.02 -3.11
N ALA A 12 -14.00 -0.11 -3.13
CA ALA A 12 -13.19 -0.21 -1.92
C ALA A 12 -12.96 1.14 -1.23
N ALA A 13 -12.99 2.24 -2.00
CA ALA A 13 -12.87 3.61 -1.48
C ALA A 13 -14.22 4.19 -1.00
N GLN A 14 -15.33 3.49 -1.23
CA GLN A 14 -16.65 3.91 -0.77
C GLN A 14 -16.76 3.75 0.75
N GLY A 15 -17.14 4.83 1.44
CA GLY A 15 -17.51 4.83 2.86
C GLY A 15 -16.44 5.35 3.82
N ILE A 16 -15.17 5.41 3.43
CA ILE A 16 -14.12 6.01 4.26
C ILE A 16 -13.03 6.64 3.40
N GLU A 17 -12.69 7.89 3.71
CA GLU A 17 -11.52 8.55 3.15
C GLU A 17 -10.31 8.27 4.05
N PRO A 18 -9.27 7.56 3.56
CA PRO A 18 -8.11 7.24 4.38
C PRO A 18 -7.30 8.50 4.69
N LEU A 19 -7.26 8.88 5.96
CA LEU A 19 -6.42 9.96 6.44
C LEU A 19 -5.07 9.42 6.93
N PRO A 20 -3.99 10.19 6.81
CA PRO A 20 -2.74 9.82 7.42
C PRO A 20 -2.86 9.65 8.95
N GLY A 21 -2.16 8.66 9.52
CA GLY A 21 -2.29 8.30 10.93
C GLY A 21 -3.53 7.47 11.28
N MET A 22 -4.43 7.23 10.33
CA MET A 22 -5.61 6.40 10.53
C MET A 22 -5.26 4.91 10.57
N ARG A 23 -5.83 4.18 11.52
CA ARG A 23 -5.75 2.71 11.52
C ARG A 23 -6.89 2.16 10.68
N VAL A 24 -6.55 1.41 9.64
CA VAL A 24 -7.50 0.85 8.68
C VAL A 24 -7.28 -0.65 8.49
N MET A 25 -8.28 -1.33 7.95
CA MET A 25 -8.24 -2.75 7.60
C MET A 25 -8.96 -3.01 6.27
N THR A 26 -8.43 -3.93 5.48
CA THR A 26 -9.05 -4.45 4.25
C THR A 26 -8.42 -5.81 3.92
N THR A 27 -8.97 -6.49 2.92
CA THR A 27 -8.38 -7.69 2.32
C THR A 27 -8.01 -7.39 0.87
N GLY A 28 -6.73 -7.52 0.52
CA GLY A 28 -6.22 -7.17 -0.81
C GLY A 28 -5.40 -8.27 -1.46
N HIS A 29 -5.22 -8.16 -2.77
CA HIS A 29 -4.29 -8.98 -3.53
C HIS A 29 -2.94 -8.30 -3.56
N LEU A 30 -1.90 -9.00 -3.11
CA LEU A 30 -0.54 -8.48 -3.02
C LEU A 30 0.41 -9.31 -3.89
N SER A 31 1.37 -8.64 -4.49
CA SER A 31 2.44 -9.27 -5.26
C SER A 31 3.79 -8.61 -4.91
N PRO A 32 4.90 -9.35 -5.05
CA PRO A 32 6.22 -8.77 -4.85
C PRO A 32 6.47 -7.64 -5.87
N PRO A 33 7.28 -6.64 -5.54
CA PRO A 33 7.74 -5.65 -6.51
C PRO A 33 8.45 -6.33 -7.70
N SER A 34 8.12 -5.90 -8.91
CA SER A 34 8.71 -6.42 -10.15
C SER A 34 10.20 -6.12 -10.23
N GLY A 35 10.97 -7.03 -10.81
CA GLY A 35 12.37 -6.79 -11.16
C GLY A 35 12.53 -5.86 -12.38
N PRO A 36 13.76 -5.71 -12.89
CA PRO A 36 14.02 -4.97 -14.12
C PRO A 36 13.22 -5.52 -15.30
N VAL A 37 12.66 -4.62 -16.13
CA VAL A 37 11.89 -5.00 -17.33
C VAL A 37 12.81 -5.39 -18.50
N GLU A 38 14.05 -4.91 -18.49
CA GLU A 38 15.07 -5.17 -19.50
C GLU A 38 16.47 -5.25 -18.88
N PRO A 39 17.45 -5.88 -19.55
CA PRO A 39 18.83 -5.92 -19.07
C PRO A 39 19.43 -4.52 -18.89
N GLY A 40 19.96 -4.23 -17.69
CA GLY A 40 20.54 -2.93 -17.36
C GLY A 40 19.52 -1.81 -17.07
N GLY A 41 18.23 -2.09 -17.21
CA GLY A 41 17.15 -1.15 -16.91
C GLY A 41 16.96 -0.89 -15.41
N PHE A 42 16.04 0.00 -15.08
CA PHE A 42 15.73 0.35 -13.69
C PHE A 42 15.16 -0.86 -12.93
N ASP A 43 15.71 -1.12 -11.74
CA ASP A 43 15.29 -2.21 -10.86
C ASP A 43 14.31 -1.70 -9.79
N PHE A 44 13.01 -1.87 -10.07
CA PHE A 44 11.96 -1.53 -9.10
C PHE A 44 12.03 -2.37 -7.83
N GLN A 45 12.48 -3.62 -7.91
CA GLN A 45 12.62 -4.50 -6.76
C GLN A 45 13.72 -4.02 -5.82
N ARG A 46 14.89 -3.65 -6.37
CA ARG A 46 15.98 -3.06 -5.59
C ARG A 46 15.57 -1.73 -4.98
N HIS A 47 14.90 -0.86 -5.73
CA HIS A 47 14.40 0.42 -5.20
C HIS A 47 13.40 0.19 -4.05
N ALA A 48 12.46 -0.75 -4.21
CA ALA A 48 11.50 -1.11 -3.18
C ALA A 48 12.17 -1.66 -1.91
N TRP A 49 13.27 -2.43 -2.04
CA TRP A 49 14.04 -2.92 -0.91
C TRP A 49 14.57 -1.79 -0.03
N PHE A 50 15.24 -0.79 -0.62
CA PHE A 50 15.73 0.38 0.11
C PHE A 50 14.59 1.21 0.72
N GLY A 51 13.44 1.26 0.03
CA GLY A 51 12.22 1.91 0.54
C GLY A 51 11.46 1.12 1.61
N GLN A 52 11.91 -0.10 1.97
CA GLN A 52 11.21 -1.06 2.84
C GLN A 52 9.80 -1.43 2.37
N LEU A 53 9.53 -1.31 1.06
CA LEU A 53 8.27 -1.66 0.43
C LEU A 53 8.28 -3.16 0.08
N GLY A 54 7.53 -3.97 0.84
CA GLY A 54 7.51 -5.42 0.69
C GLY A 54 6.57 -5.93 -0.40
N ALA A 55 5.51 -5.19 -0.70
CA ALA A 55 4.53 -5.59 -1.70
C ALA A 55 3.79 -4.39 -2.30
N VAL A 56 3.32 -4.59 -3.51
CA VAL A 56 2.35 -3.72 -4.19
C VAL A 56 1.10 -4.54 -4.51
N GLY A 57 -0.04 -3.89 -4.60
CA GLY A 57 -1.27 -4.60 -4.86
C GLY A 57 -2.50 -3.71 -4.98
N TYR A 58 -3.65 -4.34 -4.86
CA TYR A 58 -4.94 -3.66 -4.94
C TYR A 58 -5.97 -4.34 -4.05
N THR A 59 -7.02 -3.60 -3.71
CA THR A 59 -8.20 -4.14 -3.05
C THR A 59 -9.47 -3.69 -3.78
N ARG A 60 -10.45 -4.59 -3.80
CA ARG A 60 -11.84 -4.32 -4.17
C ARG A 60 -12.79 -4.51 -2.99
N VAL A 61 -12.26 -4.95 -1.85
CA VAL A 61 -12.98 -5.10 -0.60
C VAL A 61 -12.99 -3.74 0.10
N PRO A 62 -14.13 -3.28 0.64
CA PRO A 62 -14.22 -2.01 1.36
C PRO A 62 -13.08 -1.80 2.36
N LEU A 63 -12.54 -0.58 2.39
CA LEU A 63 -11.64 -0.16 3.45
C LEU A 63 -12.46 0.14 4.70
N ILE A 64 -12.05 -0.41 5.84
CA ILE A 64 -12.72 -0.22 7.13
C ILE A 64 -11.80 0.55 8.06
N GLY A 65 -12.32 1.59 8.71
CA GLY A 65 -11.63 2.33 9.76
C GLY A 65 -11.69 1.58 11.09
N LEU A 66 -10.54 1.31 11.70
CA LEU A 66 -10.42 0.70 13.03
C LEU A 66 -10.26 1.75 14.13
N ALA A 67 -9.64 2.88 13.82
CA ALA A 67 -9.51 4.02 14.72
C ALA A 67 -9.40 5.32 13.92
N VAL A 68 -9.77 6.44 14.55
CA VAL A 68 -9.58 7.78 13.99
C VAL A 68 -8.10 8.09 13.79
N ALA A 69 -7.81 9.07 12.93
CA ALA A 69 -6.45 9.53 12.67
C ALA A 69 -5.81 10.09 13.95
N ALA A 70 -4.61 9.64 14.28
CA ALA A 70 -3.79 10.26 15.32
C ALA A 70 -3.16 11.56 14.80
N GLU A 71 -3.20 12.64 15.59
CA GLU A 71 -2.71 13.96 15.18
C GLU A 71 -1.19 14.03 15.02
N ASP A 72 -0.44 13.15 15.69
CA ASP A 72 1.03 13.15 15.76
C ASP A 72 1.69 12.07 14.88
N TRP A 73 0.96 11.58 13.87
CA TRP A 73 1.43 10.50 13.02
C TRP A 73 2.74 10.86 12.28
N LYS A 74 3.71 9.93 12.29
CA LYS A 74 4.96 10.03 11.53
C LYS A 74 5.23 8.69 10.82
N LEU A 75 5.78 8.79 9.61
CA LEU A 75 6.23 7.66 8.78
C LEU A 75 7.62 7.17 9.15
#